data_AF-F8CDM7-F1
#
_entry.id   AF-F8CDM7-F1
#
_cell.length_a   1.000
_cell.length_b   1.000
_cell.length_c   1.000
_cell.angle_alpha   90.00
_cell.angle_beta   90.00
_cell.angle_gamma   90.00
#
_symmetry.space_group_name_H-M   'P 1'
#
loop_
_entity.id
_entity.type
_entity.pdbx_description
1 polymer ?
#
loop_
_entity_poly.entity_id
_entity_poly.type
_entity_poly.pdbx_seq_one_letter_code
_entity_poly.pdbx_strand_id
1 'polypeptide(L)' 'MKKVTEFVPPTQEEVGADLRALFRQAIRMTLTTLLEEEVELLVGAGRFSRVEGRQDVRNGSYRRGLTT' A
#
# COMPACT_ATOMS: atom_id res chain seq x y z
N MET A 1 -43.76 4.74 -0.25
CA MET A 1 -43.19 4.18 0.99
C MET A 1 -41.76 3.76 0.71
N LYS A 2 -40.75 4.37 1.36
CA LYS A 2 -39.35 3.93 1.25
C LYS A 2 -39.24 2.57 1.94
N LYS A 3 -38.85 1.52 1.21
CA LYS A 3 -38.41 0.26 1.84
C LYS A 3 -37.16 0.59 2.65
N VAL A 4 -37.29 0.55 3.97
CA VAL A 4 -36.14 0.56 4.87
C VAL A 4 -35.53 -0.83 4.75
N THR A 5 -34.35 -0.92 4.14
CA THR A 5 -33.56 -2.14 4.13
C THR A 5 -33.21 -2.49 5.57
N GLU A 6 -33.61 -3.69 6.00
CA GLU A 6 -33.32 -4.22 7.32
C GLU A 6 -31.82 -4.42 7.48
N PHE A 7 -31.24 -3.90 8.57
CA PHE A 7 -29.83 -4.04 8.87
C PHE A 7 -29.59 -5.41 9.51
N VAL A 8 -28.80 -6.25 8.85
CA VAL A 8 -28.33 -7.52 9.41
C VAL A 8 -26.92 -7.28 9.95
N PRO A 9 -26.66 -7.50 11.25
CA PRO A 9 -25.33 -7.34 11.80
C PRO A 9 -24.38 -8.41 11.22
N PRO A 10 -23.11 -8.05 10.95
CA PRO A 10 -22.14 -9.01 10.44
C PRO A 10 -21.80 -10.06 11.50
N THR A 11 -21.45 -11.24 11.01
CA THR A 11 -20.88 -12.33 11.81
C THR A 11 -19.48 -12.00 12.29
N GLN A 12 -19.01 -12.71 13.32
CA GLN A 12 -17.65 -12.53 13.83
C GLN A 12 -16.60 -12.93 12.78
N GLU A 13 -16.88 -13.94 11.96
CA GLU A 13 -16.01 -14.36 10.87
C GLU A 13 -15.85 -13.26 9.82
N GLU A 14 -16.94 -12.59 9.44
CA GLU A 14 -16.94 -11.47 8.49
C GLU A 14 -16.11 -10.29 9.03
N VAL A 15 -16.36 -9.88 10.27
CA VAL A 15 -15.58 -8.80 10.91
C VAL A 15 -14.10 -9.18 10.99
N GLY A 16 -13.78 -10.42 11.34
CA GLY A 16 -12.40 -10.90 11.39
C GLY A 16 -11.71 -10.90 10.02
N ALA A 17 -12.44 -11.23 8.95
CA ALA A 17 -11.92 -11.20 7.58
C ALA A 17 -11.62 -9.76 7.13
N ASP A 18 -12.53 -8.83 7.40
CA ASP A 18 -12.37 -7.42 7.05
C ASP A 18 -11.21 -6.78 7.80
N LEU A 19 -11.08 -7.04 9.11
CA LEU A 19 -9.95 -6.56 9.90
C LEU A 19 -8.62 -7.06 9.35
N ARG A 20 -8.52 -8.35 9.02
CA ARG A 20 -7.29 -8.90 8.41
C ARG A 20 -6.99 -8.26 7.06
N ALA A 21 -8.00 -7.97 6.25
CA ALA A 21 -7.82 -7.29 4.97
C ALA A 21 -7.33 -5.84 5.19
N LEU A 22 -7.93 -5.11 6.14
CA LEU A 22 -7.52 -3.76 6.52
C LEU A 22 -6.07 -3.72 7.00
N PHE A 23 -5.68 -4.62 7.91
CA PHE A 23 -4.30 -4.67 8.40
C PHE A 23 -3.31 -5.01 7.28
N ARG A 24 -3.61 -5.98 6.42
CA ARG A 24 -2.75 -6.31 5.28
C ARG A 24 -2.59 -5.14 4.33
N GLN A 25 -3.65 -4.37 4.10
CA GLN A 25 -3.59 -3.17 3.28
C GLN A 25 -2.75 -2.08 3.95
N ALA A 26 -2.93 -1.85 5.25
CA ALA A 26 -2.12 -0.89 6.01
C ALA A 26 -0.63 -1.25 5.96
N ILE A 27 -0.28 -2.51 6.25
CA ILE A 27 1.10 -3.02 6.18
C ILE A 27 1.69 -2.80 4.78
N ARG A 28 0.93 -3.16 3.74
CA ARG A 28 1.36 -2.95 2.34
C ARG A 28 1.66 -1.48 2.06
N MET A 29 0.75 -0.58 2.46
CA MET A 29 0.91 0.86 2.26
C MET A 29 2.15 1.38 2.97
N THR A 30 2.32 1.05 4.26
CA THR A 30 3.49 1.45 5.04
C THR A 30 4.80 0.97 4.41
N LEU A 31 4.88 -0.31 4.05
CA LEU A 31 6.08 -0.87 3.41
C LEU A 31 6.36 -0.20 2.07
N THR A 32 5.32 0.08 1.28
CA THR A 32 5.48 0.76 -0.01
C THR A 32 6.02 2.17 0.18
N THR A 33 5.47 2.93 1.13
CA THR A 33 5.92 4.29 1.42
C THR A 33 7.38 4.31 1.86
N LEU A 34 7.77 3.45 2.81
CA LEU A 34 9.15 3.37 3.29
C LEU A 34 10.11 3.00 2.15
N LEU A 35 9.74 2.03 1.30
CA LEU A 35 10.60 1.62 0.19
C LEU A 35 10.74 2.72 -0.89
N GLU A 36 9.69 3.52 -1.14
CA GLU A 36 9.79 4.65 -2.06
C GLU A 36 10.72 5.75 -1.52
N GLU A 37 10.69 6.01 -0.22
CA GLU A 37 11.61 6.94 0.45
C GLU A 37 13.06 6.46 0.35
N GLU A 38 13.32 5.17 0.63
CA GLU A 38 14.65 4.57 0.48
C GLU A 38 15.17 4.62 -0.96
N VAL A 39 14.30 4.37 -1.95
CA VAL A 39 14.67 4.49 -3.37
C VAL A 39 15.00 5.94 -3.74
N GLU A 40 14.27 6.92 -3.20
CA GLU A 40 14.59 8.33 -3.42
C GLU A 40 15.95 8.71 -2.84
N LEU A 41 16.29 8.22 -1.63
CA LEU A 41 17.60 8.43 -1.02
C LEU A 41 18.73 7.78 -1.83
N LEU A 42 18.54 6.54 -2.28
CA LEU A 42 19.53 5.81 -3.08
C LEU A 42 19.75 6.46 -4.45
N VAL A 43 18.68 6.87 -5.13
CA VAL A 43 18.77 7.50 -6.46
C VAL A 43 19.19 8.97 -6.36
N GLY A 44 19.00 9.60 -5.19
CA GLY A 44 19.24 11.02 -4.96
C GLY A 44 18.25 11.93 -5.70
N ALA A 45 17.08 11.42 -6.05
CA ALA A 45 16.11 12.14 -6.87
C ALA A 45 14.68 11.63 -6.67
N GLY A 46 13.71 12.53 -6.50
CA GLY A 46 12.27 12.21 -6.46
C GLY A 46 11.73 11.68 -7.80
N ARG A 47 10.51 11.13 -7.79
CA ARG A 47 9.91 10.54 -9.00
C ARG A 47 9.71 11.60 -10.09
N PHE A 48 10.13 11.29 -11.31
CA PHE A 48 10.10 12.19 -12.47
C PHE A 48 10.88 13.51 -12.32
N SER A 49 11.68 13.66 -11.26
CA SER A 49 12.52 14.84 -11.08
C SER A 49 13.67 14.86 -12.10
N ARG A 50 14.05 16.08 -12.48
CA ARG A 50 15.22 16.37 -13.31
C ARG A 50 16.32 16.86 -12.39
N VAL A 51 17.22 15.95 -12.02
CA VAL A 51 18.40 16.24 -11.19
C VAL A 51 19.63 15.95 -12.04
N GLU A 52 20.51 16.92 -12.17
CA GLU A 52 21.79 16.74 -12.88
C GLU A 52 22.77 15.93 -12.03
N GLY A 53 23.60 15.11 -12.67
CA GLY A 53 24.67 14.38 -11.97
C GLY A 53 24.23 13.14 -11.16
N ARG A 54 22.97 12.69 -11.26
CA ARG A 54 22.56 11.42 -10.65
C ARG A 54 23.27 10.23 -11.34
N GLN A 55 23.73 9.27 -10.55
CA GLN A 55 24.34 8.05 -11.07
C GLN A 55 23.31 6.95 -11.33
N ASP A 56 22.27 6.89 -10.49
CA ASP A 56 21.26 5.84 -10.54
C ASP A 56 19.94 6.31 -11.16
N VAL A 57 19.14 5.35 -11.63
CA VAL A 57 17.81 5.57 -12.20
C VAL A 57 16.81 4.54 -11.68
N ARG A 58 15.55 4.95 -11.52
CA ARG A 58 14.45 4.03 -11.18
C ARG A 58 14.18 3.10 -12.37
N ASN A 59 14.12 1.80 -12.11
CA ASN A 59 13.91 0.77 -13.12
C ASN A 59 12.56 0.03 -12.94
N GLY A 60 11.47 0.81 -12.85
CA GLY A 60 10.13 0.26 -12.68
C GLY A 60 9.88 -0.36 -11.30
N SER A 61 8.92 -1.28 -11.22
CA SER A 61 8.55 -1.99 -10.00
C SER A 61 8.23 -3.45 -10.31
N TYR A 62 8.29 -4.30 -9.28
CA TYR A 62 7.92 -5.71 -9.39
C TYR A 62 7.06 -6.13 -8.19
N ARG A 63 6.22 -7.16 -8.39
CA ARG A 63 5.40 -7.70 -7.30
C ARG A 63 6.20 -8.72 -6.51
N ARG A 64 6.24 -8.55 -5.18
CA ARG A 64 6.86 -9.49 -4.25
C ARG A 64 5.84 -9.95 -3.22
N GLY A 65 5.66 -11.27 -3.09
CA GLY A 65 4.93 -11.85 -1.97
C GLY A 65 5.79 -11.79 -0.71
N LEU A 66 5.27 -11.18 0.35
CA LEU A 66 5.90 -11.16 1.66
C LEU A 66 5.08 -12.04 2.59
N THR A 67 5.75 -12.96 3.28
CA THR A 67 5.14 -13.69 4.39
C THR A 67 5.27 -12.81 5.62
N THR A 68 4.15 -12.27 6.08
CA THR A 68 4.03 -11.36 7.24
C THR A 68 3.13 -11.96 8.30
#